data_AF-A0A259Q057-F1
#
_entry.id   AF-A0A259Q057-F1
#
_cell.length_a   1.000
_cell.length_b   1.000
_cell.length_c   1.000
_cell.angle_alpha   90.00
_cell.angle_beta   90.00
_cell.angle_gamma   90.00
#
_symmetry.space_group_name_H-M   'P 1'
#
loop_
_entity.id
_entity.type
_entity.pdbx_description
1 polymer ?
#
loop_
_entity_poly.entity_id
_entity_poly.type
_entity_poly.pdbx_seq_one_letter_code
_entity_poly.pdbx_strand_id
1 'polypeptide(L)'
;MRPIPDSLGVALALSPRPGPRSLARIAIDAAAPCSGAPADTLRQPELEALRQAIPSARALPLLHALAHHAAGPLRLDYLPGQTLAVSVAPC
;
A
#
# COMPACT_ATOMS: atom_id res chain seq x y z
N MET A 1 16.00 -16.00 -10.10
CA MET A 1 15.64 -15.73 -8.69
C MET A 1 16.19 -14.36 -8.33
N ARG A 2 15.36 -13.40 -7.92
CA ARG A 2 15.85 -12.14 -7.32
C ARG A 2 16.10 -12.43 -5.84
N PRO A 3 17.32 -12.23 -5.30
CA PRO A 3 17.57 -12.39 -3.86
C PRO A 3 16.66 -11.46 -3.06
N ILE A 4 16.01 -11.99 -2.02
CA ILE A 4 15.24 -11.17 -1.08
C ILE A 4 16.17 -10.88 0.10
N PRO A 5 16.46 -9.61 0.41
CA PRO A 5 17.46 -9.27 1.41
C PRO A 5 17.03 -9.63 2.84
N ASP A 6 15.72 -9.68 3.10
CA ASP A 6 15.17 -9.97 4.42
C ASP A 6 13.72 -10.48 4.34
N SER A 7 13.20 -11.06 5.42
CA SER A 7 11.82 -11.52 5.55
C SER A 7 10.91 -10.40 6.07
N LEU A 8 9.85 -10.08 5.32
CA LEU A 8 8.79 -9.18 5.77
C LEU A 8 7.43 -9.74 5.36
N GLY A 9 6.43 -9.60 6.22
CA GLY A 9 5.03 -9.88 5.92
C GLY A 9 4.14 -8.73 6.37
N VAL A 10 3.04 -8.50 5.65
CA VAL A 10 2.02 -7.50 6.01
C VAL A 10 0.67 -8.19 6.04
N ALA A 11 -0.08 -7.97 7.13
CA ALA A 11 -1.45 -8.46 7.30
C ALA A 11 -2.36 -7.30 7.68
N LEU A 12 -3.58 -7.29 7.13
CA LEU A 12 -4.60 -6.29 7.42
C LEU A 12 -5.84 -6.99 8.00
N ALA A 13 -6.30 -6.53 9.15
CA ALA A 13 -7.56 -6.97 9.73
C ALA A 13 -8.70 -6.12 9.11
N LEU A 14 -9.46 -6.72 8.19
CA LEU A 14 -10.54 -6.03 7.48
C LEU A 14 -11.90 -6.39 8.06
N SER A 15 -12.79 -5.40 8.15
CA SER A 15 -14.19 -5.58 8.53
C SER A 15 -15.08 -4.91 7.48
N PRO A 16 -16.27 -5.47 7.20
CA PRO A 16 -17.16 -4.92 6.17
C PRO A 16 -17.82 -3.59 6.59
N ARG A 17 -17.79 -3.25 7.88
CA ARG A 17 -18.34 -2.02 8.45
C ARG A 17 -17.36 -1.43 9.46
N PRO A 18 -17.20 -0.09 9.51
CA PRO A 18 -16.32 0.54 10.49
C PRO A 18 -16.82 0.29 11.91
N GLY A 19 -15.88 0.15 12.84
CA GLY A 19 -16.13 0.02 14.27
C GLY A 19 -15.17 0.88 15.09
N PRO A 20 -15.25 0.84 16.44
CA PRO A 20 -14.51 1.75 17.32
C PRO A 20 -12.98 1.71 17.20
N ARG A 21 -12.42 0.66 16.58
CA ARG A 21 -10.97 0.46 16.37
C ARG A 21 -10.56 0.46 14.90
N SER A 22 -11.47 0.83 14.00
CA SER A 22 -11.15 0.95 12.57
C SER A 22 -10.24 2.15 12.37
N LEU A 23 -9.12 1.96 11.66
CA LEU A 23 -8.17 3.05 11.36
C LEU A 23 -8.59 3.83 10.11
N ALA A 24 -8.97 3.10 9.07
CA ALA A 24 -9.37 3.67 7.80
C ALA A 24 -10.24 2.69 7.01
N ARG A 25 -11.03 3.25 6.10
CA ARG A 25 -11.61 2.53 4.97
C ARG A 25 -10.60 2.48 3.84
N ILE A 26 -10.39 1.29 3.30
CA ILE A 26 -9.54 1.05 2.14
C ILE A 26 -10.44 0.54 1.02
N ALA A 27 -10.35 1.14 -0.17
CA ALA A 27 -11.12 0.71 -1.34
C ALA A 27 -10.22 0.63 -2.57
N ILE A 28 -10.47 -0.37 -3.40
CA ILE A 28 -9.83 -0.50 -4.72
C ILE A 28 -10.72 0.22 -5.73
N ASP A 29 -10.12 0.94 -6.67
CA ASP A 29 -10.88 1.53 -7.78
C ASP A 29 -11.49 0.40 -8.63
N ALA A 30 -12.82 0.32 -8.67
CA ALA A 30 -13.52 -0.75 -9.38
C ALA A 30 -13.52 -0.55 -10.91
N ALA A 31 -13.40 0.70 -11.39
CA ALA A 31 -13.42 1.00 -12.82
C ALA A 31 -12.03 0.83 -13.45
N ALA A 32 -10.98 1.21 -12.72
CA ALA A 32 -9.60 1.09 -13.18
C ALA A 32 -8.68 0.59 -12.05
N PRO A 33 -8.79 -0.68 -11.64
CA PRO A 33 -8.06 -1.21 -10.49
C PRO A 33 -6.55 -1.23 -10.73
N CYS A 34 -6.11 -1.44 -11.98
CA CYS A 34 -4.69 -1.48 -12.32
C CYS A 34 -4.35 -0.50 -13.44
N SER A 35 -3.14 0.06 -13.40
CA SER A 35 -2.62 0.95 -14.45
C SER A 35 -1.10 0.88 -14.57
N GLY A 36 -0.53 1.42 -15.65
CA GLY A 36 0.92 1.60 -15.80
C GLY A 36 1.48 2.86 -15.14
N ALA A 37 0.66 3.63 -14.42
CA ALA A 37 1.14 4.81 -13.69
C ALA A 37 2.09 4.39 -12.55
N PRO A 38 3.10 5.21 -12.20
CA PRO A 38 4.07 4.86 -11.17
C PRO A 38 3.41 4.67 -9.79
N ALA A 39 4.00 3.82 -8.97
CA ALA A 39 3.60 3.62 -7.58
C ALA A 39 4.03 4.82 -6.73
N ASP A 40 3.31 5.05 -5.64
CA ASP A 40 3.72 6.05 -4.66
C ASP A 40 5.01 5.62 -3.96
N THR A 41 5.87 6.60 -3.72
CA THR A 41 7.19 6.42 -3.11
C THR A 41 7.21 6.99 -1.69
N LEU A 42 8.20 6.55 -0.91
CA LEU A 42 8.41 7.04 0.44
C LEU A 42 9.51 8.09 0.44
N ARG A 43 9.33 9.14 1.27
CA ARG A 43 10.36 10.18 1.45
C ARG A 43 11.59 9.69 2.21
N GLN A 44 11.44 8.66 3.05
CA GLN A 44 12.52 8.06 3.82
C GLN A 44 13.27 7.03 2.93
N PRO A 45 14.54 7.29 2.56
CA PRO A 45 15.27 6.46 1.61
C PRO A 45 15.39 4.99 2.02
N GLU A 46 15.51 4.72 3.32
CA GLU A 46 15.65 3.37 3.86
C GLU A 46 14.36 2.56 3.68
N LEU A 47 13.20 3.20 3.90
CA LEU A 47 11.90 2.57 3.67
C LEU A 47 11.62 2.38 2.18
N GLU A 48 12.02 3.32 1.34
CA GLU A 48 11.91 3.21 -0.11
C GLU A 48 12.78 2.05 -0.64
N ALA A 49 14.00 1.88 -0.12
CA ALA A 49 14.86 0.75 -0.45
C ALA A 49 14.21 -0.59 -0.08
N LEU A 50 13.60 -0.69 1.11
CA LEU A 50 12.85 -1.90 1.51
C LEU A 50 11.67 -2.16 0.57
N ARG A 51 10.89 -1.12 0.22
CA ARG A 51 9.75 -1.18 -0.71
C ARG A 51 10.13 -1.79 -2.06
N GLN A 52 11.29 -1.41 -2.58
CA GLN A 52 11.81 -1.87 -3.87
C GLN A 52 12.41 -3.27 -3.82
N ALA A 53 13.02 -3.64 -2.69
CA ALA A 53 13.75 -4.90 -2.55
C ALA A 53 12.87 -6.08 -2.10
N ILE A 54 11.82 -5.83 -1.31
CA ILE A 54 11.01 -6.87 -0.69
C ILE A 54 9.56 -6.82 -1.22
N PRO A 55 9.02 -7.90 -1.82
CA PRO A 55 7.69 -7.87 -2.43
C PRO A 55 6.54 -7.46 -1.50
N SER A 56 6.54 -7.90 -0.24
CA SER A 56 5.53 -7.51 0.75
C SER A 56 5.66 -6.06 1.21
N ALA A 57 6.86 -5.47 1.12
CA ALA A 57 7.11 -4.07 1.46
C ALA A 57 6.47 -3.08 0.48
N ARG A 58 5.91 -3.56 -0.65
CA ARG A 58 5.10 -2.74 -1.56
C ARG A 58 3.88 -2.12 -0.89
N ALA A 59 3.45 -2.66 0.26
CA ALA A 59 2.40 -2.08 1.11
C ALA A 59 2.86 -0.89 1.96
N LEU A 60 4.16 -0.54 1.99
CA LEU A 60 4.67 0.54 2.84
C LEU A 60 4.02 1.92 2.57
N PRO A 61 3.73 2.35 1.32
CA PRO A 61 2.98 3.59 1.10
C PRO A 61 1.59 3.59 1.77
N LEU A 62 0.90 2.45 1.74
CA LEU A 62 -0.37 2.27 2.46
C LEU A 62 -0.17 2.35 3.97
N LEU A 63 0.82 1.64 4.53
CA LEU A 63 1.12 1.70 5.96
C LEU A 63 1.51 3.11 6.41
N HIS A 64 2.23 3.86 5.57
CA HIS A 64 2.56 5.25 5.82
C HIS A 64 1.31 6.13 5.89
N ALA A 65 0.38 5.99 4.94
CA ALA A 65 -0.89 6.70 4.96
C ALA A 65 -1.74 6.37 6.19
N LEU A 66 -1.81 5.09 6.58
CA LEU A 66 -2.53 4.65 7.78
C LEU A 66 -1.92 5.22 9.06
N ALA A 67 -0.59 5.19 9.19
CA ALA A 67 0.10 5.74 10.36
C ALA A 67 -0.12 7.24 10.53
N HIS A 68 -0.27 7.98 9.43
CA HIS A 68 -0.49 9.43 9.42
C HIS A 68 -1.96 9.83 9.37
N HIS A 69 -2.90 8.88 9.42
CA HIS A 69 -4.34 9.15 9.26
C HIS A 69 -4.63 9.98 7.99
N ALA A 70 -3.90 9.70 6.91
CA ALA A 70 -4.04 10.42 5.65
C ALA A 70 -5.24 9.90 4.85
N ALA A 71 -5.84 10.79 4.06
CA ALA A 71 -6.88 10.46 3.09
C ALA A 71 -6.38 10.69 1.66
N GLY A 72 -6.83 9.87 0.72
CA GLY A 72 -6.58 10.09 -0.70
C GLY A 72 -6.32 8.83 -1.49
N PRO A 73 -6.10 8.99 -2.81
CA PRO A 73 -5.67 7.92 -3.68
C PRO A 73 -4.21 7.52 -3.39
N LEU A 74 -3.91 6.24 -3.59
CA LEU A 74 -2.60 5.64 -3.50
C LEU A 74 -2.42 4.63 -4.64
N ARG A 75 -1.19 4.48 -5.12
CA ARG A 75 -0.81 3.48 -6.10
C ARG A 75 0.24 2.57 -5.52
N LEU A 76 -0.07 1.28 -5.43
CA LEU A 76 0.84 0.27 -4.90
C LEU A 76 1.40 -0.60 -6.02
N ASP A 77 2.67 -0.98 -5.94
CA ASP A 77 3.23 -1.96 -6.87
C ASP A 77 2.48 -3.30 -6.77
N TYR A 78 2.13 -3.89 -7.92
CA TYR A 78 1.39 -5.15 -7.95
C TYR A 78 2.06 -6.20 -8.85
N LEU A 79 1.78 -6.17 -10.15
CA LEU A 79 2.39 -7.05 -11.15
C LEU A 79 3.43 -6.28 -11.98
N PRO A 80 4.33 -6.95 -12.72
CA PRO A 80 5.27 -6.27 -13.60
C PRO A 80 4.58 -5.26 -14.52
N GLY A 81 5.00 -3.99 -14.45
CA GLY A 81 4.43 -2.89 -15.23
C GLY A 81 3.04 -2.42 -14.78
N GLN A 82 2.53 -2.88 -13.63
CA GLN A 82 1.20 -2.55 -13.13
C GLN A 82 1.22 -2.10 -11.67
N THR A 83 0.44 -1.06 -11.39
CA THR A 83 0.15 -0.56 -10.06
C THR A 83 -1.33 -0.71 -9.74
N LEU A 84 -1.63 -1.04 -8.49
CA LEU A 84 -2.98 -1.14 -7.94
C LEU A 84 -3.42 0.24 -7.44
N ALA A 85 -4.54 0.74 -7.97
CA ALA A 85 -5.18 1.97 -7.49
C ALA A 85 -6.03 1.67 -6.25
N VAL A 86 -5.66 2.32 -5.15
CA VAL A 86 -6.30 2.21 -3.84
C VAL A 86 -6.71 3.60 -3.39
N SER A 87 -7.77 3.72 -2.60
CA SER A 87 -8.09 4.93 -1.87
C SER A 87 -8.19 4.61 -0.38
N VAL A 88 -7.72 5.55 0.42
CA VAL A 88 -7.75 5.47 1.88
C VAL A 88 -8.54 6.66 2.40
N ALA A 89 -9.42 6.40 3.37
CA ALA A 89 -10.14 7.44 4.10
C ALA A 89 -10.16 7.08 5.59
N PRO A 90 -9.74 7.98 6.50
CA PRO A 90 -9.83 7.75 7.94
C PRO A 90 -11.25 7.37 8.39
N CYS A 91 -11.35 6.56 9.43
CA CYS A 91 -12.62 6.15 10.06
C CYS A 91 -12.99 7.05 11.24
#